data_AF-E5C9E3-F1
#
_entry.id   AF-E5C9E3-F1
#
_cell.length_a   1.000
_cell.length_b   1.000
_cell.length_c   1.000
_cell.angle_alpha   90.00
_cell.angle_beta   90.00
_cell.angle_gamma   90.00
#
_symmetry.space_group_name_H-M   'P 1'
#
loop_
_entity.id
_entity.type
_entity.pdbx_description
1 polymer ?
#
loop_
_entity_poly.entity_id
_entity_poly.type
_entity_poly.pdbx_seq_one_letter_code
_entity_poly.pdbx_strand_id
1 'polypeptide(L)'
;MKRIYFVCSVLFSLLLTSCGDYDDSSIQNKLNDFKERIAALQTKADKLNEDISKLGYLTEGNVITSVSRNSDGQYVITYKDNNNEEKAVVVATQEDVIEAPILGVRLNDDDQLYYWTTTIGNETNWLTDDTEKKVPVCGYTPEMGVNADGYWTVNGEILKDNKGTPITATTDETAIFKNITKTDEGYLKITLGNGETLTLEVFSSLNLRLKANAVTKITDLSSPLKIEYEVTGASAEEALVTIAQAVNVKATIDKETHTLTVIFENNFDEGHVIITAYDLQHLVLRPLLFKKN
;
A
#
# COMPACT_ATOMS: atom_id res chain seq x y z
N MET A 1 -4.62 -27.35 -83.62
CA MET A 1 -4.82 -27.41 -82.15
C MET A 1 -3.49 -27.51 -81.37
N LYS A 2 -2.46 -26.72 -81.69
CA LYS A 2 -1.19 -26.68 -80.91
C LYS A 2 -0.76 -25.26 -80.48
N ARG A 3 -1.40 -24.22 -81.02
CA ARG A 3 -1.10 -22.81 -80.67
C ARG A 3 -2.05 -22.21 -79.62
N ILE A 4 -3.23 -22.80 -79.40
CA ILE A 4 -4.20 -22.34 -78.38
C ILE A 4 -3.83 -22.85 -76.97
N TYR A 5 -3.26 -24.05 -76.85
CA TYR A 5 -2.80 -24.59 -75.57
C TYR A 5 -1.57 -23.86 -75.00
N PHE A 6 -0.78 -23.20 -75.84
CA PHE A 6 0.36 -22.42 -75.38
C PHE A 6 -0.07 -21.08 -74.76
N VAL A 7 -1.09 -20.43 -75.32
CA VAL A 7 -1.60 -19.14 -74.83
C VAL A 7 -2.38 -19.30 -73.52
N CYS A 8 -3.14 -20.38 -73.35
CA CYS A 8 -3.82 -20.67 -72.07
C CYS A 8 -2.86 -21.12 -70.96
N SER A 9 -1.74 -21.78 -71.29
CA SER A 9 -0.73 -22.22 -70.30
C SER A 9 0.11 -21.05 -69.77
N VAL A 10 0.42 -20.06 -70.61
CA VAL A 10 1.14 -18.84 -70.22
C VAL A 10 0.24 -17.89 -69.41
N LEU A 11 -1.07 -17.81 -69.71
CA LEU A 11 -2.01 -17.01 -68.91
C LEU A 11 -2.27 -17.60 -67.52
N PHE A 12 -2.23 -18.93 -67.37
CA PHE A 12 -2.44 -19.60 -66.07
C PHE A 12 -1.20 -19.55 -65.15
N SER A 13 0.00 -19.45 -65.73
CA SER A 13 1.24 -19.28 -64.97
C SER A 13 1.51 -17.82 -64.54
N LEU A 14 0.83 -16.84 -65.14
CA LEU A 14 0.80 -15.44 -64.70
C LEU A 14 -0.18 -15.18 -63.52
N LEU A 15 -1.08 -16.13 -63.22
CA LEU A 15 -2.04 -16.02 -62.11
C LEU A 15 -1.54 -16.70 -60.81
N LEU A 16 -0.41 -17.42 -60.85
CA LEU A 16 0.16 -18.12 -59.70
C LEU A 16 1.37 -17.40 -59.06
N THR A 17 1.80 -16.26 -59.61
CA THR A 17 2.86 -15.41 -59.02
C THR A 17 2.31 -14.20 -58.26
N SER A 18 1.00 -14.18 -57.97
CA SER A 18 0.34 -13.14 -57.17
C SER A 18 0.05 -13.60 -55.72
N CYS A 19 0.86 -14.52 -55.19
CA CYS A 19 1.12 -14.56 -53.74
C CYS A 19 2.48 -13.88 -53.54
N GLY A 20 2.50 -12.55 -53.58
CA GLY A 20 3.57 -11.84 -52.89
C GLY A 20 3.49 -12.24 -51.42
N ASP A 21 4.63 -12.59 -50.82
CA ASP A 21 4.72 -12.87 -49.39
C ASP A 21 3.97 -11.76 -48.64
N TYR A 22 2.96 -12.15 -47.85
CA TYR A 22 2.20 -11.20 -47.06
C TYR A 22 3.15 -10.55 -46.05
N ASP A 23 3.57 -9.32 -46.33
CA ASP A 23 4.46 -8.55 -45.47
C ASP A 23 3.69 -8.05 -44.25
N ASP A 24 3.74 -8.86 -43.19
CA ASP A 24 3.11 -8.59 -41.89
C ASP A 24 4.03 -7.88 -40.91
N SER A 25 5.20 -7.40 -41.36
CA SER A 25 6.22 -6.77 -40.51
C SER A 25 5.66 -5.62 -39.67
N SER A 26 4.72 -4.83 -40.22
CA SER A 26 4.07 -3.75 -39.48
C SER A 26 3.24 -4.24 -38.29
N ILE A 27 2.56 -5.38 -38.43
CA ILE A 27 1.76 -5.99 -37.36
C ILE A 27 2.68 -6.58 -36.30
N GLN A 28 3.73 -7.28 -36.73
CA GLN A 28 4.72 -7.85 -35.81
C GLN A 28 5.43 -6.79 -34.99
N ASN A 29 5.82 -5.66 -35.60
CA ASN A 29 6.44 -4.55 -34.90
C ASN A 29 5.52 -3.96 -33.84
N LYS A 30 4.26 -3.66 -34.18
CA LYS A 30 3.28 -3.16 -33.19
C LYS A 30 3.03 -4.16 -32.06
N LEU A 31 2.99 -5.45 -32.37
CA LEU A 31 2.83 -6.50 -31.35
C LEU A 31 4.03 -6.52 -30.40
N ASN A 32 5.24 -6.36 -30.91
CA ASN A 32 6.44 -6.30 -30.09
C ASN A 32 6.46 -5.04 -29.21
N ASP A 33 6.14 -3.87 -29.76
CA ASP A 33 6.01 -2.62 -29.00
C ASP A 33 5.01 -2.77 -27.84
N PHE A 34 3.86 -3.42 -28.08
CA PHE A 34 2.88 -3.68 -27.02
C PHE A 34 3.40 -4.64 -25.95
N LYS A 35 4.12 -5.71 -26.33
CA LYS A 35 4.73 -6.63 -25.37
C LYS A 35 5.73 -5.93 -24.47
N GLU A 36 6.60 -5.10 -25.05
CA GLU A 36 7.59 -4.33 -24.30
C GLU A 36 6.92 -3.35 -23.34
N ARG A 37 5.89 -2.63 -23.81
CA ARG A 37 5.13 -1.71 -22.96
C ARG A 37 4.41 -2.44 -21.81
N ILE A 38 3.80 -3.59 -22.06
CA ILE A 38 3.14 -4.40 -21.01
C ILE A 38 4.16 -4.84 -19.96
N ALA A 39 5.33 -5.33 -20.37
CA ALA A 39 6.39 -5.75 -19.46
C ALA A 39 6.89 -4.59 -18.58
N ALA A 40 7.08 -3.40 -19.17
CA ALA A 40 7.45 -2.20 -18.44
C ALA A 40 6.39 -1.77 -17.43
N LEU A 41 5.11 -1.82 -17.79
CA LEU A 41 4.00 -1.50 -16.91
C LEU A 41 3.87 -2.49 -15.74
N GLN A 42 4.08 -3.78 -15.98
CA GLN A 42 4.12 -4.80 -14.94
C GLN A 42 5.26 -4.54 -13.94
N THR A 43 6.46 -4.26 -14.46
CA THR A 43 7.62 -3.91 -13.61
C THR A 43 7.36 -2.65 -12.78
N LYS A 44 6.69 -1.64 -13.35
CA LYS A 44 6.27 -0.42 -12.62
C LYS A 44 5.27 -0.76 -11.51
N ALA A 45 4.28 -1.60 -11.79
CA ALA A 45 3.29 -2.05 -10.79
C ALA A 45 3.95 -2.81 -9.63
N ASP A 46 4.85 -3.76 -9.94
CA ASP A 46 5.60 -4.53 -8.95
C ASP A 46 6.43 -3.61 -8.06
N LYS A 47 7.13 -2.64 -8.67
CA LYS A 47 7.94 -1.67 -7.93
C LYS A 47 7.10 -0.79 -7.01
N LEU A 48 5.94 -0.35 -7.47
CA LEU A 48 4.98 0.38 -6.64
C LEU A 48 4.50 -0.49 -5.47
N ASN A 49 4.19 -1.76 -5.69
CA ASN A 49 3.75 -2.69 -4.64
C ASN A 49 4.81 -2.91 -3.55
N GLU A 50 6.09 -2.99 -3.92
CA GLU A 50 7.18 -3.01 -2.94
C GLU A 50 7.19 -1.76 -2.07
N ASP A 51 7.05 -0.59 -2.70
CA ASP A 51 7.14 0.68 -2.00
C ASP A 51 5.85 0.98 -1.20
N ILE A 52 4.68 0.52 -1.64
CA ILE A 52 3.42 0.49 -0.89
C ILE A 52 3.59 -0.34 0.38
N SER A 53 4.18 -1.53 0.27
CA SER A 53 4.42 -2.39 1.43
C SER A 53 5.32 -1.70 2.45
N LYS A 54 6.40 -1.04 2.00
CA LYS A 54 7.28 -0.25 2.88
C LYS A 54 6.52 0.90 3.54
N LEU A 55 5.70 1.61 2.79
CA LEU A 55 4.88 2.71 3.31
C LEU A 55 3.92 2.21 4.40
N GLY A 56 3.31 1.05 4.17
CA GLY A 56 2.47 0.35 5.14
C GLY A 56 3.22 0.06 6.44
N TYR A 57 4.39 -0.56 6.37
CA TYR A 57 5.22 -0.84 7.56
C TYR A 57 5.58 0.41 8.36
N LEU A 58 5.81 1.54 7.69
CA LEU A 58 6.16 2.80 8.35
C LEU A 58 4.97 3.49 9.00
N THR A 59 3.73 3.14 8.62
CA THR A 59 2.52 3.87 9.04
C THR A 59 1.45 3.00 9.71
N GLU A 60 1.67 1.70 9.85
CA GLU A 60 0.77 0.76 10.56
C GLU A 60 0.87 0.82 12.11
N GLY A 61 1.49 1.87 12.66
CA GLY A 61 1.68 2.08 14.10
C GLY A 61 3.01 1.57 14.65
N ASN A 62 3.95 1.17 13.78
CA ASN A 62 5.29 0.73 14.17
C ASN A 62 6.15 1.88 14.72
N VAL A 63 7.09 1.55 15.61
CA VAL A 63 7.97 2.54 16.25
C VAL A 63 9.26 2.64 15.46
N ILE A 64 9.55 3.81 14.89
CA ILE A 64 10.80 4.04 14.15
C ILE A 64 11.93 4.20 15.15
N THR A 65 12.93 3.31 15.11
CA THR A 65 14.02 3.30 16.09
C THR A 65 15.28 3.99 15.59
N SER A 66 15.53 3.97 14.28
CA SER A 66 16.65 4.69 13.68
C SER A 66 16.47 4.94 12.20
N VAL A 67 17.22 5.92 11.70
CA VAL A 67 17.29 6.27 10.28
C VAL A 67 18.76 6.48 9.94
N SER A 68 19.23 5.76 8.93
CA SER A 68 20.61 5.86 8.44
C SER A 68 20.63 5.80 6.91
N ARG A 69 21.83 5.80 6.31
CA ARG A 69 22.02 5.57 4.87
C ARG A 69 22.92 4.37 4.64
N ASN A 70 22.61 3.56 3.63
CA ASN A 70 23.50 2.49 3.18
C ASN A 70 24.60 3.03 2.24
N SER A 71 25.46 2.14 1.75
CA SER A 71 26.57 2.48 0.82
C SER A 71 26.10 3.10 -0.49
N ASP A 72 24.88 2.78 -0.91
CA ASP A 72 24.28 3.26 -2.15
C ASP A 72 23.54 4.60 -1.94
N GLY A 73 23.64 5.16 -0.74
CA GLY A 73 23.00 6.42 -0.36
C GLY A 73 21.50 6.31 -0.09
N GLN A 74 20.91 5.11 -0.15
CA GLN A 74 19.50 4.88 0.15
C GLN A 74 19.26 4.94 1.65
N TYR A 75 18.05 5.32 2.05
CA TYR A 75 17.66 5.35 3.46
C TYR A 75 17.43 3.94 3.98
N VAL A 76 17.99 3.64 5.15
CA VAL A 76 17.67 2.44 5.93
C VAL A 76 16.91 2.91 7.16
N ILE A 77 15.63 2.57 7.22
CA ILE A 77 14.74 2.92 8.32
C ILE A 77 14.49 1.66 9.13
N THR A 78 14.95 1.67 10.36
CA THR A 78 14.75 0.58 11.31
C THR A 78 13.54 0.89 12.17
N TYR A 79 12.70 -0.11 12.41
CA TYR A 79 11.51 0.02 13.22
C TYR A 79 11.28 -1.24 14.06
N LYS A 80 10.50 -1.09 15.13
CA LYS A 80 9.95 -2.20 15.90
C LYS A 80 8.49 -2.40 15.56
N ASP A 81 8.16 -3.63 15.19
CA ASP A 81 6.79 -4.00 14.89
C ASP A 81 5.96 -4.24 16.16
N ASN A 82 4.70 -4.67 15.98
CA ASN A 82 3.81 -5.01 17.07
C ASN A 82 4.24 -6.26 17.88
N ASN A 83 5.17 -7.07 17.37
CA ASN A 83 5.75 -8.20 18.07
C ASN A 83 7.04 -7.82 18.83
N ASN A 84 7.40 -6.54 18.80
CA ASN A 84 8.66 -6.01 19.33
C ASN A 84 9.90 -6.59 18.59
N GLU A 85 9.72 -7.03 17.35
CA GLU A 85 10.81 -7.46 16.48
C GLU A 85 11.39 -6.25 15.74
N GLU A 86 12.72 -6.14 15.76
CA GLU A 86 13.40 -5.10 14.99
C GLU A 86 13.49 -5.51 13.51
N LYS A 87 13.00 -4.64 12.65
CA LYS A 87 12.96 -4.80 11.20
C LYS A 87 13.54 -3.56 10.54
N ALA A 88 13.93 -3.69 9.28
CA ALA A 88 14.43 -2.57 8.50
C ALA A 88 13.82 -2.57 7.09
N VAL A 89 13.54 -1.38 6.58
CA VAL A 89 13.20 -1.15 5.17
C VAL A 89 14.25 -0.27 4.52
N VAL A 90 14.58 -0.61 3.27
CA VAL A 90 15.46 0.20 2.43
C VAL A 90 14.61 1.01 1.46
N VAL A 91 14.73 2.33 1.55
CA VAL A 91 13.93 3.28 0.80
C VAL A 91 14.85 4.13 -0.09
N ALA A 92 14.58 4.05 -1.40
CA ALA A 92 15.13 4.97 -2.38
C ALA A 92 14.15 6.15 -2.54
N THR A 93 14.69 7.33 -2.81
CA THR A 93 13.93 8.56 -3.04
C THR A 93 14.22 9.10 -4.42
N GLN A 94 13.22 9.68 -5.07
CA GLN A 94 13.36 10.30 -6.40
C GLN A 94 12.79 11.72 -6.37
N GLU A 95 13.63 12.74 -6.58
CA GLU A 95 13.20 14.14 -6.54
C GLU A 95 12.41 14.55 -7.78
N ASP A 96 12.79 14.03 -8.96
CA ASP A 96 12.20 14.32 -10.27
C ASP A 96 11.02 13.38 -10.60
N VAL A 97 10.02 13.34 -9.72
CA VAL A 97 8.77 12.59 -9.98
C VAL A 97 8.02 13.24 -11.16
N ILE A 98 7.86 12.52 -12.27
CA ILE A 98 7.13 12.99 -13.47
C ILE A 98 5.62 12.82 -13.27
N GLU A 99 5.22 11.63 -12.85
CA GLU A 99 3.83 11.28 -12.55
C GLU A 99 3.68 10.98 -11.06
N ALA A 100 2.65 11.54 -10.43
CA ALA A 100 2.36 11.24 -9.04
C ALA A 100 1.98 9.76 -8.88
N PRO A 101 2.48 9.08 -7.84
CA PRO A 101 2.08 7.71 -7.53
C PRO A 101 0.59 7.67 -7.24
N ILE A 102 -0.07 6.64 -7.77
CA ILE A 102 -1.51 6.48 -7.60
C ILE A 102 -1.86 6.23 -6.14
N LEU A 103 -1.07 5.44 -5.41
CA LEU A 103 -1.30 5.18 -3.99
C LEU A 103 -0.36 5.96 -3.09
N GLY A 104 -0.91 6.37 -1.94
CA GLY A 104 -0.22 7.03 -0.84
C GLY A 104 -0.96 6.77 0.47
N VAL A 105 -0.57 7.48 1.52
CA VAL A 105 -1.25 7.41 2.82
C VAL A 105 -1.41 8.80 3.40
N ARG A 106 -2.51 8.99 4.15
CA ARG A 106 -2.82 10.23 4.86
C ARG A 106 -3.31 9.91 6.26
N LEU A 107 -2.86 10.69 7.24
CA LEU A 107 -3.36 10.63 8.61
C LEU A 107 -4.78 11.20 8.65
N ASN A 108 -5.72 10.50 9.26
CA ASN A 108 -7.06 11.00 9.51
C ASN A 108 -7.10 11.68 10.89
N ASP A 109 -7.48 12.96 10.93
CA ASP A 109 -7.46 13.73 12.17
C ASP A 109 -8.51 13.26 13.19
N ASP A 110 -9.61 12.65 12.74
CA ASP A 110 -10.72 12.23 13.59
C ASP A 110 -10.38 11.03 14.49
N ASP A 111 -9.54 10.11 14.01
CA ASP A 111 -9.20 8.86 14.69
C ASP A 111 -7.69 8.64 14.85
N GLN A 112 -6.86 9.51 14.28
CA GLN A 112 -5.39 9.44 14.32
C GLN A 112 -4.83 8.16 13.67
N LEU A 113 -5.55 7.57 12.71
CA LEU A 113 -5.09 6.44 11.90
C LEU A 113 -4.67 6.86 10.51
N TYR A 114 -3.66 6.18 9.98
CA TYR A 114 -3.33 6.29 8.56
C TYR A 114 -4.29 5.47 7.72
N TYR A 115 -4.80 6.10 6.65
CA TYR A 115 -5.61 5.47 5.62
C TYR A 115 -4.92 5.57 4.27
N TRP A 116 -5.17 4.57 3.42
CA TRP A 116 -4.71 4.61 2.04
C TRP A 116 -5.44 5.71 1.26
N THR A 117 -4.73 6.32 0.32
CA THR A 117 -5.27 7.36 -0.56
C THR A 117 -4.98 7.03 -2.01
N THR A 118 -5.86 7.47 -2.91
CA THR A 118 -5.64 7.48 -4.35
C THR A 118 -5.39 8.89 -4.86
N THR A 119 -4.36 9.10 -5.69
CA THR A 119 -4.10 10.37 -6.39
C THR A 119 -4.39 10.22 -7.87
N ILE A 120 -5.36 10.98 -8.38
CA ILE A 120 -5.79 10.96 -9.79
C ILE A 120 -5.94 12.41 -10.25
N GLY A 121 -5.29 12.77 -11.36
CA GLY A 121 -5.42 14.12 -11.93
C GLY A 121 -5.01 15.25 -10.96
N ASN A 122 -4.04 14.97 -10.09
CA ASN A 122 -3.58 15.83 -8.97
C ASN A 122 -4.56 15.99 -7.79
N GLU A 123 -5.67 15.25 -7.78
CA GLU A 123 -6.58 15.19 -6.65
C GLU A 123 -6.30 13.93 -5.82
N THR A 124 -6.04 14.10 -4.53
CA THR A 124 -5.80 12.99 -3.60
C THR A 124 -7.03 12.77 -2.70
N ASN A 125 -7.67 11.61 -2.88
CA ASN A 125 -8.86 11.16 -2.16
C ASN A 125 -8.56 9.90 -1.33
N TRP A 126 -9.44 9.55 -0.41
CA TRP A 126 -9.34 8.29 0.33
C TRP A 126 -9.55 7.10 -0.61
N LEU A 127 -8.75 6.04 -0.45
CA LEU A 127 -9.11 4.75 -1.00
C LEU A 127 -10.28 4.20 -0.18
N THR A 128 -11.33 3.78 -0.85
CA THR A 128 -12.50 3.16 -0.22
C THR A 128 -12.70 1.73 -0.68
N ASP A 129 -13.30 0.91 0.17
CA ASP A 129 -13.80 -0.41 -0.21
C ASP A 129 -15.12 -0.33 -1.01
N ASP A 130 -15.69 -1.50 -1.33
CA ASP A 130 -16.96 -1.66 -2.05
C ASP A 130 -18.17 -1.13 -1.29
N THR A 131 -18.02 -0.80 0.00
CA THR A 131 -19.04 -0.19 0.86
C THR A 131 -18.81 1.31 1.10
N GLU A 132 -17.92 1.93 0.33
CA GLU A 132 -17.51 3.34 0.44
C GLU A 132 -16.78 3.68 1.76
N LYS A 133 -16.29 2.69 2.51
CA LYS A 133 -15.54 2.92 3.75
C LYS A 133 -14.07 3.12 3.46
N LYS A 134 -13.43 4.06 4.17
CA LYS A 134 -11.99 4.31 4.05
C LYS A 134 -11.20 3.05 4.42
N VAL A 135 -10.18 2.73 3.62
CA VAL A 135 -9.33 1.56 3.84
C VAL A 135 -8.16 1.92 4.76
N PRO A 136 -8.10 1.42 6.00
CA PRO A 136 -7.02 1.72 6.93
C PRO A 136 -5.71 1.07 6.47
N VAL A 137 -4.58 1.70 6.80
CA VAL A 137 -3.26 1.11 6.55
C VAL A 137 -2.99 -0.09 7.45
N CYS A 138 -3.43 0.01 8.71
CA CYS A 138 -3.27 -1.08 9.65
C CYS A 138 -4.01 -2.34 9.15
N GLY A 139 -3.26 -3.41 8.87
CA GLY A 139 -3.83 -4.70 8.55
C GLY A 139 -4.39 -4.86 7.14
N TYR A 140 -4.18 -3.88 6.26
CA TYR A 140 -4.56 -3.97 4.85
C TYR A 140 -3.51 -3.30 3.97
N THR A 141 -3.02 -4.01 2.95
CA THR A 141 -2.07 -3.47 1.97
C THR A 141 -2.69 -3.64 0.58
N PRO A 142 -3.09 -2.55 -0.10
CA PRO A 142 -3.65 -2.62 -1.44
C PRO A 142 -2.60 -3.09 -2.45
N GLU A 143 -3.06 -3.78 -3.49
CA GLU A 143 -2.22 -4.26 -4.59
C GLU A 143 -2.50 -3.46 -5.86
N MET A 144 -1.48 -2.78 -6.39
CA MET A 144 -1.49 -2.18 -7.72
C MET A 144 -1.33 -3.24 -8.79
N GLY A 145 -2.04 -3.05 -9.90
CA GLY A 145 -1.88 -3.88 -11.09
C GLY A 145 -2.22 -3.12 -12.36
N VAL A 146 -1.93 -3.73 -13.51
CA VAL A 146 -2.37 -3.24 -14.82
C VAL A 146 -3.14 -4.36 -15.50
N ASN A 147 -4.38 -4.08 -15.90
CA ASN A 147 -5.21 -5.08 -16.54
C ASN A 147 -4.84 -5.29 -18.02
N ALA A 148 -5.50 -6.23 -18.70
CA ALA A 148 -5.24 -6.56 -20.10
C ALA A 148 -5.49 -5.40 -21.09
N ASP A 149 -6.33 -4.44 -20.71
CA ASP A 149 -6.65 -3.26 -21.52
C ASP A 149 -5.68 -2.09 -21.28
N GLY A 150 -4.71 -2.25 -20.36
CA GLY A 150 -3.72 -1.24 -20.03
C GLY A 150 -4.19 -0.19 -19.02
N TYR A 151 -5.23 -0.50 -18.23
CA TYR A 151 -5.72 0.37 -17.16
C TYR A 151 -5.15 -0.02 -15.80
N TRP A 152 -4.90 0.97 -14.95
CA TRP A 152 -4.52 0.75 -13.57
C TRP A 152 -5.65 0.07 -12.79
N THR A 153 -5.28 -0.88 -11.94
CA THR A 153 -6.18 -1.54 -11.01
C THR A 153 -5.66 -1.45 -9.58
N VAL A 154 -6.56 -1.41 -8.61
CA VAL A 154 -6.26 -1.60 -7.19
C VAL A 154 -7.06 -2.80 -6.70
N ASN A 155 -6.37 -3.81 -6.18
CA ASN A 155 -6.95 -5.10 -5.78
C ASN A 155 -7.77 -5.77 -6.91
N GLY A 156 -7.31 -5.60 -8.15
CA GLY A 156 -7.98 -6.12 -9.35
C GLY A 156 -9.15 -5.29 -9.86
N GLU A 157 -9.58 -4.25 -9.14
CA GLU A 157 -10.63 -3.35 -9.60
C GLU A 157 -10.07 -2.18 -10.42
N ILE A 158 -10.71 -1.86 -11.55
CA ILE A 158 -10.28 -0.78 -12.44
C ILE A 158 -10.45 0.57 -11.75
N LEU A 159 -9.35 1.31 -11.61
CA LEU A 159 -9.39 2.68 -11.13
C LEU A 159 -10.01 3.61 -12.18
N LYS A 160 -10.85 4.52 -11.69
CA LYS A 160 -11.56 5.49 -12.52
C LYS A 160 -11.37 6.90 -11.98
N ASP A 161 -11.37 7.88 -12.88
CA ASP A 161 -11.42 9.29 -12.50
C ASP A 161 -12.79 9.70 -11.95
N ASN A 162 -12.90 10.97 -11.54
CA ASN A 162 -14.15 11.56 -11.05
C ASN A 162 -15.31 11.58 -12.07
N LYS A 163 -15.06 11.25 -13.35
CA LYS A 163 -16.06 11.12 -14.42
C LYS A 163 -16.40 9.65 -14.71
N GLY A 164 -15.81 8.70 -13.98
CA GLY A 164 -15.99 7.27 -14.22
C GLY A 164 -15.14 6.72 -15.38
N THR A 165 -14.16 7.48 -15.87
CA THR A 165 -13.26 7.06 -16.96
C THR A 165 -12.12 6.22 -16.40
N PRO A 166 -11.85 5.02 -16.94
CA PRO A 166 -10.68 4.23 -16.56
C PRO A 166 -9.36 4.99 -16.68
N ILE A 167 -8.46 4.82 -15.71
CA ILE A 167 -7.14 5.46 -15.72
C ILE A 167 -6.15 4.61 -16.50
N THR A 168 -5.66 5.13 -17.62
CA THR A 168 -4.64 4.48 -18.46
C THR A 168 -3.29 4.44 -17.74
N ALA A 169 -2.64 3.27 -17.75
CA ALA A 169 -1.28 3.14 -17.25
C ALA A 169 -0.25 3.65 -18.27
N THR A 170 0.67 4.48 -17.78
CA THR A 170 1.80 5.03 -18.54
C THR A 170 3.10 4.45 -18.03
N THR A 171 4.13 4.48 -18.87
CA THR A 171 5.50 4.07 -18.51
C THR A 171 6.33 5.24 -17.96
N ASP A 172 5.70 6.38 -17.70
CA ASP A 172 6.39 7.56 -17.18
C ASP A 172 6.91 7.29 -15.76
N GLU A 173 7.99 7.99 -15.38
CA GLU A 173 8.63 7.78 -14.08
C GLU A 173 7.71 8.23 -12.93
N THR A 174 7.57 7.35 -11.93
CA THR A 174 6.81 7.59 -10.70
C THR A 174 7.60 7.06 -9.52
N ALA A 175 7.41 7.66 -8.35
CA ALA A 175 7.94 7.13 -7.09
C ALA A 175 7.00 7.46 -5.93
N ILE A 176 6.86 6.53 -4.99
CA ILE A 176 6.08 6.76 -3.75
C ILE A 176 6.84 7.68 -2.82
N PHE A 177 8.13 7.42 -2.61
CA PHE A 177 8.98 8.21 -1.74
C PHE A 177 9.73 9.27 -2.57
N LYS A 178 9.38 10.54 -2.37
CA LYS A 178 10.02 11.65 -3.08
C LYS A 178 11.24 12.16 -2.33
N ASN A 179 11.08 12.40 -1.03
CA ASN A 179 12.16 12.88 -0.18
C ASN A 179 11.99 12.36 1.25
N ILE A 180 13.11 12.20 1.95
CA ILE A 180 13.14 11.83 3.36
C ILE A 180 14.15 12.74 4.05
N THR A 181 13.81 13.28 5.21
CA THR A 181 14.69 14.15 5.99
C THR A 181 14.50 13.88 7.47
N LYS A 182 15.59 13.79 8.23
CA LYS A 182 15.54 13.76 9.69
C LYS A 182 15.58 15.19 10.23
N THR A 183 14.66 15.54 11.11
CA THR A 183 14.63 16.84 11.78
C THR A 183 15.56 16.83 13.00
N ASP A 184 16.00 18.01 13.42
CA ASP A 184 16.84 18.18 14.62
C ASP A 184 16.09 17.76 15.90
N GLU A 185 14.76 17.77 15.87
CA GLU A 185 13.86 17.38 16.97
C GLU A 185 13.63 15.86 17.05
N GLY A 186 14.32 15.06 16.22
CA GLY A 186 14.21 13.60 16.28
C GLY A 186 13.05 13.00 15.49
N TYR A 187 12.46 13.76 14.55
CA TYR A 187 11.42 13.24 13.66
C TYR A 187 11.98 12.86 12.28
N LEU A 188 11.39 11.85 11.68
CA LEU A 188 11.53 11.51 10.28
C LEU A 188 10.39 12.15 9.49
N LYS A 189 10.73 13.06 8.58
CA LYS A 189 9.82 13.67 7.63
C LYS A 189 9.94 12.97 6.29
N ILE A 190 8.84 12.44 5.76
CA ILE A 190 8.78 11.76 4.46
C ILE A 190 7.84 12.56 3.56
N THR A 191 8.34 13.05 2.42
CA THR A 191 7.51 13.60 1.35
C THR A 191 7.19 12.51 0.35
N LEU A 192 5.91 12.31 0.08
CA LEU A 192 5.42 11.36 -0.90
C LEU A 192 5.41 11.97 -2.30
N GLY A 193 5.37 11.13 -3.34
CA GLY A 193 5.35 11.58 -4.74
C GLY A 193 4.14 12.44 -5.10
N ASN A 194 3.00 12.27 -4.40
CA ASN A 194 1.81 13.12 -4.54
C ASN A 194 1.93 14.48 -3.83
N GLY A 195 3.05 14.73 -3.13
CA GLY A 195 3.32 15.98 -2.39
C GLY A 195 2.91 15.94 -0.92
N GLU A 196 2.19 14.91 -0.47
CA GLU A 196 1.85 14.77 0.95
C GLU A 196 3.09 14.53 1.80
N THR A 197 2.97 14.82 3.10
CA THR A 197 4.07 14.70 4.04
C THR A 197 3.63 13.90 5.26
N LEU A 198 4.48 12.95 5.64
CA LEU A 198 4.36 12.15 6.85
C LEU A 198 5.43 12.60 7.84
N THR A 199 5.07 12.65 9.11
CA THR A 199 6.00 12.94 10.21
C THR A 199 5.91 11.81 11.21
N LEU A 200 7.02 11.08 11.38
CA LEU A 200 7.13 9.93 12.27
C LEU A 200 8.21 10.22 13.32
N GLU A 201 7.92 10.01 14.59
CA GLU A 201 8.93 10.20 15.64
C GLU A 201 9.96 9.07 15.62
N VAL A 202 11.23 9.39 15.91
CA VAL A 202 12.31 8.40 15.99
C VAL A 202 12.73 8.21 17.45
N PHE A 203 12.37 7.07 18.04
CA PHE A 203 12.71 6.71 19.41
C PHE A 203 12.71 5.19 19.61
N SER A 204 13.35 4.71 20.68
CA SER A 204 13.46 3.27 20.98
C SER A 204 13.23 2.93 22.45
N SER A 205 12.92 3.95 23.26
CA SER A 205 12.67 3.87 24.69
C SER A 205 11.36 3.16 25.04
N LEU A 206 10.41 3.11 24.11
CA LEU A 206 9.07 2.56 24.34
C LEU A 206 8.52 1.84 23.11
N ASN A 207 7.84 0.71 23.31
CA ASN A 207 6.99 0.06 22.30
C ASN A 207 5.84 -0.68 23.01
N LEU A 208 4.70 -0.79 22.32
CA LEU A 208 3.51 -1.53 22.77
C LEU A 208 3.28 -2.72 21.86
N ARG A 209 3.27 -3.91 22.45
CA ARG A 209 2.93 -5.17 21.81
C ARG A 209 1.52 -5.61 22.20
N LEU A 210 0.78 -6.11 21.22
CA LEU A 210 -0.54 -6.72 21.41
C LEU A 210 -0.50 -8.14 20.87
N LYS A 211 -0.93 -9.11 21.68
CA LYS A 211 -0.97 -10.52 21.30
C LYS A 211 -2.22 -10.83 20.46
N ALA A 212 -2.37 -10.08 19.38
CA ALA A 212 -3.45 -10.17 18.42
C ALA A 212 -2.96 -9.72 17.05
N ASN A 213 -3.61 -10.20 16.00
CA ASN A 213 -3.37 -9.69 14.65
C ASN A 213 -3.99 -8.29 14.52
N ALA A 214 -3.35 -7.43 13.72
CA ALA A 214 -3.85 -6.10 13.37
C ALA A 214 -5.33 -6.14 12.92
N VAL A 215 -5.69 -7.15 12.11
CA VAL A 215 -7.09 -7.52 11.86
C VAL A 215 -7.40 -8.82 12.58
N THR A 216 -8.28 -8.74 13.57
CA THR A 216 -8.76 -9.88 14.34
C THR A 216 -10.17 -10.26 13.90
N LYS A 217 -10.32 -11.51 13.42
CA LYS A 217 -11.62 -12.06 13.02
C LYS A 217 -12.38 -12.58 14.24
N ILE A 218 -13.64 -12.20 14.39
CA ILE A 218 -14.48 -12.52 15.54
C ILE A 218 -15.52 -13.57 15.16
N THR A 219 -15.51 -14.69 15.88
CA THR A 219 -16.43 -15.83 15.68
C THR A 219 -17.42 -16.01 16.82
N ASP A 220 -17.08 -15.58 18.03
CA ASP A 220 -17.96 -15.62 19.21
C ASP A 220 -18.20 -14.21 19.73
N LEU A 221 -19.46 -13.73 19.60
CA LEU A 221 -19.89 -12.43 20.13
C LEU A 221 -20.40 -12.52 21.57
N SER A 222 -20.58 -13.73 22.11
CA SER A 222 -21.16 -13.94 23.45
C SER A 222 -20.13 -13.81 24.57
N SER A 223 -18.84 -13.97 24.26
CA SER A 223 -17.74 -13.91 25.21
C SER A 223 -16.85 -12.70 24.94
N PRO A 224 -16.40 -11.97 25.98
CA PRO A 224 -15.39 -10.94 25.81
C PRO A 224 -14.08 -11.53 25.24
N LEU A 225 -13.51 -10.86 24.23
CA LEU A 225 -12.18 -11.18 23.74
C LEU A 225 -11.14 -10.57 24.68
N LYS A 226 -10.20 -11.40 25.14
CA LYS A 226 -9.07 -10.97 25.96
C LYS A 226 -7.79 -11.00 25.13
N ILE A 227 -7.09 -9.87 25.10
CA ILE A 227 -5.83 -9.68 24.37
C ILE A 227 -4.78 -9.25 25.39
N GLU A 228 -3.75 -10.08 25.54
CA GLU A 228 -2.58 -9.72 26.34
C GLU A 228 -1.81 -8.58 25.65
N TYR A 229 -1.33 -7.63 26.42
CA TYR A 229 -0.44 -6.58 25.94
C TYR A 229 0.86 -6.56 26.75
N GLU A 230 1.90 -6.03 26.13
CA GLU A 230 3.21 -5.90 26.76
C GLU A 230 3.80 -4.55 26.37
N VAL A 231 4.26 -3.78 27.36
CA VAL A 231 5.05 -2.58 27.12
C VAL A 231 6.52 -2.95 27.25
N THR A 232 7.32 -2.53 26.29
CA THR A 232 8.74 -2.89 26.20
C THR A 232 9.59 -1.65 25.98
N GLY A 233 10.89 -1.74 26.30
CA GLY A 233 11.84 -0.64 26.20
C GLY A 233 12.26 -0.09 27.57
N ALA A 234 13.17 0.88 27.56
CA ALA A 234 13.73 1.46 28.77
C ALA A 234 12.70 2.25 29.60
N SER A 235 11.68 2.82 28.96
CA SER A 235 10.60 3.56 29.62
C SER A 235 9.41 2.67 30.02
N ALA A 236 9.49 1.35 29.85
CA ALA A 236 8.33 0.46 29.99
C ALA A 236 7.70 0.50 31.39
N GLU A 237 8.50 0.64 32.45
CA GLU A 237 8.00 0.69 33.83
C GLU A 237 7.24 1.98 34.16
N GLU A 238 7.55 3.08 33.46
CA GLU A 238 6.96 4.40 33.67
C GLU A 238 5.80 4.69 32.71
N ALA A 239 5.67 3.88 31.66
CA ALA A 239 4.70 4.07 30.62
C ALA A 239 3.27 3.81 31.10
N LEU A 240 2.36 4.68 30.67
CA LEU A 240 0.93 4.51 30.89
C LEU A 240 0.29 3.90 29.65
N VAL A 241 -0.54 2.88 29.86
CA VAL A 241 -1.37 2.29 28.81
C VAL A 241 -2.82 2.72 28.99
N THR A 242 -3.46 3.18 27.91
CA THR A 242 -4.87 3.56 27.88
C THR A 242 -5.51 3.21 26.53
N ILE A 243 -6.84 3.31 26.49
CA ILE A 243 -7.62 3.22 25.26
C ILE A 243 -7.85 4.65 24.77
N ALA A 244 -7.28 5.00 23.62
CA ALA A 244 -7.50 6.29 22.98
C ALA A 244 -8.85 6.34 22.27
N GLN A 245 -9.27 5.22 21.68
CA GLN A 245 -10.53 5.13 20.94
C GLN A 245 -11.08 3.71 20.97
N ALA A 246 -12.41 3.58 21.02
CA ALA A 246 -13.14 2.34 20.78
C ALA A 246 -14.40 2.67 19.96
N VAL A 247 -14.53 2.07 18.78
CA VAL A 247 -15.64 2.32 17.85
C VAL A 247 -16.35 1.00 17.57
N ASN A 248 -17.67 1.01 17.68
CA ASN A 248 -18.55 -0.16 17.52
C ASN A 248 -18.23 -1.37 18.42
N VAL A 249 -17.41 -1.17 19.44
CA VAL A 249 -17.06 -2.15 20.48
C VAL A 249 -16.94 -1.43 21.82
N LYS A 250 -17.02 -2.18 22.92
CA LYS A 250 -16.65 -1.70 24.26
C LYS A 250 -15.33 -2.31 24.65
N ALA A 251 -14.43 -1.52 25.23
CA ALA A 251 -13.10 -1.98 25.59
C ALA A 251 -12.67 -1.46 26.96
N THR A 252 -11.96 -2.29 27.72
CA THR A 252 -11.37 -1.94 29.01
C THR A 252 -9.96 -2.49 29.12
N ILE A 253 -9.06 -1.76 29.77
CA ILE A 253 -7.70 -2.19 30.08
C ILE A 253 -7.59 -2.54 31.56
N ASP A 254 -7.05 -3.72 31.84
CA ASP A 254 -6.56 -4.12 33.14
C ASP A 254 -5.03 -4.02 33.16
N LYS A 255 -4.51 -3.14 34.02
CA LYS A 255 -3.08 -2.87 34.15
C LYS A 255 -2.34 -3.86 35.04
N GLU A 256 -3.04 -4.53 35.94
CA GLU A 256 -2.42 -5.55 36.80
C GLU A 256 -2.18 -6.83 35.99
N THR A 257 -3.18 -7.23 35.21
CA THR A 257 -3.11 -8.44 34.37
C THR A 257 -2.63 -8.19 32.95
N HIS A 258 -2.28 -6.94 32.61
CA HIS A 258 -1.83 -6.52 31.28
C HIS A 258 -2.73 -7.03 30.15
N THR A 259 -4.05 -6.85 30.33
CA THR A 259 -5.06 -7.41 29.43
C THR A 259 -6.00 -6.32 28.92
N LEU A 260 -6.14 -6.24 27.59
CA LEU A 260 -7.25 -5.57 26.93
C LEU A 260 -8.43 -6.54 26.87
N THR A 261 -9.58 -6.13 27.37
CA THR A 261 -10.85 -6.85 27.20
C THR A 261 -11.74 -6.09 26.21
N VAL A 262 -12.19 -6.76 25.15
CA VAL A 262 -13.09 -6.21 24.13
C VAL A 262 -14.41 -6.97 24.15
N ILE A 263 -15.51 -6.23 24.14
CA ILE A 263 -16.87 -6.75 24.14
C ILE A 263 -17.57 -6.29 22.87
N PHE A 264 -18.18 -7.24 22.18
CA PHE A 264 -18.91 -7.03 20.94
C PHE A 264 -20.42 -7.02 21.20
N GLU A 265 -21.17 -6.16 20.51
CA GLU A 265 -22.63 -6.15 20.59
C GLU A 265 -23.24 -7.18 19.61
N ASN A 266 -24.49 -7.58 19.83
CA ASN A 266 -25.12 -8.68 19.06
C ASN A 266 -25.21 -8.42 17.54
N ASN A 267 -25.23 -7.15 17.13
CA ASN A 267 -25.24 -6.70 15.74
C ASN A 267 -23.87 -6.27 15.23
N PHE A 268 -22.79 -6.66 15.92
CA PHE A 268 -21.43 -6.35 15.50
C PHE A 268 -21.14 -6.90 14.09
N ASP A 269 -20.51 -6.07 13.29
CA ASP A 269 -20.02 -6.39 11.94
C ASP A 269 -18.54 -6.05 11.85
N GLU A 270 -18.20 -4.81 12.16
CA GLU A 270 -16.83 -4.33 12.29
C GLU A 270 -16.70 -3.28 13.40
N GLY A 271 -15.49 -3.11 13.89
CA GLY A 271 -15.14 -2.06 14.84
C GLY A 271 -13.65 -2.06 15.11
N HIS A 272 -13.20 -1.11 15.93
CA HIS A 272 -11.78 -1.00 16.23
C HIS A 272 -11.53 -0.44 17.61
N VAL A 273 -10.32 -0.70 18.10
CA VAL A 273 -9.77 -0.11 19.32
C VAL A 273 -8.40 0.46 18.98
N ILE A 274 -8.11 1.66 19.47
CA ILE A 274 -6.77 2.24 19.43
C ILE A 274 -6.26 2.27 20.87
N ILE A 275 -5.19 1.51 21.09
CA ILE A 275 -4.51 1.46 22.38
C ILE A 275 -3.26 2.33 22.29
N THR A 276 -3.00 3.10 23.34
CA THR A 276 -1.78 3.87 23.44
C THR A 276 -0.92 3.40 24.59
N ALA A 277 0.40 3.40 24.38
CA ALA A 277 1.38 3.43 25.45
C ALA A 277 2.14 4.75 25.33
N TYR A 278 2.28 5.50 26.42
CA TYR A 278 2.99 6.76 26.41
C TYR A 278 3.75 7.01 27.70
N ASP A 279 4.86 7.72 27.59
CA ASP A 279 5.59 8.29 28.71
C ASP A 279 5.51 9.84 28.67
N LEU A 280 6.43 10.54 29.34
CA LEU A 280 6.45 12.01 29.32
C LEU A 280 6.85 12.62 27.97
N GLN A 281 7.43 11.84 27.06
CA GLN A 281 8.05 12.30 25.82
C GLN A 281 7.45 11.63 24.58
N HIS A 282 7.14 10.33 24.65
CA HIS A 282 6.83 9.50 23.50
C HIS A 282 5.43 8.90 23.56
N LEU A 283 4.84 8.72 22.40
CA LEU A 283 3.53 8.10 22.22
C LEU A 283 3.61 6.97 21.19
N VAL A 284 3.14 5.79 21.57
CA VAL A 284 2.95 4.65 20.67
C VAL A 284 1.45 4.40 20.52
N LEU A 285 0.96 4.40 19.29
CA LEU A 285 -0.42 4.08 18.93
C LEU A 285 -0.47 2.67 18.30
N ARG A 286 -1.33 1.81 18.83
CA ARG A 286 -1.58 0.46 18.32
C ARG A 286 -3.07 0.26 18.00
N PRO A 287 -3.45 0.45 16.73
CA PRO A 287 -4.78 0.06 16.26
C PRO A 287 -4.96 -1.46 16.22
N LEU A 288 -6.16 -1.90 16.60
CA LEU A 288 -6.68 -3.24 16.35
C LEU A 288 -8.03 -3.11 15.66
N LEU A 289 -8.14 -3.73 14.49
CA LEU A 289 -9.37 -3.83 13.72
C LEU A 289 -10.03 -5.17 14.01
N PHE A 290 -11.34 -5.15 14.19
CA PHE A 290 -12.16 -6.32 14.43
C PHE A 290 -13.17 -6.44 13.29
N LYS A 291 -13.28 -7.64 12.74
CA LYS A 291 -14.29 -7.97 11.72
C LYS A 291 -14.99 -9.26 12.07
N LYS A 292 -16.30 -9.31 11.92
CA LYS A 292 -17.08 -10.53 12.05
C LYS A 292 -16.65 -11.52 10.96
N ASN A 293 -16.45 -12.77 11.35
CA ASN A 293 -16.12 -13.85 10.43
C ASN A 293 -17.35 -14.46 9.76
#